data_AF-A0A6L4YY62-F1
#
_entry.id   AF-A0A6L4YY62-F1
#
_cell.length_a   1.000
_cell.length_b   1.000
_cell.length_c   1.000
_cell.angle_alpha   90.00
_cell.angle_beta   90.00
_cell.angle_gamma   90.00
#
_symmetry.space_group_name_H-M   'P 1'
#
loop_
_entity.id
_entity.type
_entity.pdbx_description
1 polymer ?
#
loop_
_entity_poly.entity_id
_entity_poly.type
_entity_poly.pdbx_seq_one_letter_code
_entity_poly.pdbx_strand_id
1 'polypeptide(L)'
;NKATNFFRRTKIEILESFTQLPASPTVELANLIAGTAESAFINKAVDQIEIVGTDFISMLRNEVYVKHFLPIKEEPQTLPLADKPTAISPILFEPSLTTVLDTLLPLYLSNVIYHALLEANTSELASRMNAMSNATKNAKELIEILTIVYNKARQAAITQELTEIVGGVEALR
;
A
#
# COMPACT_ATOMS: atom_id res chain seq x y z
N ASN A 1 -6.37 0.51 9.27
CA ASN A 1 -7.51 -0.44 9.28
C ASN A 1 -7.12 -1.87 8.96
N LYS A 2 -6.66 -2.21 7.74
CA LYS A 2 -6.28 -3.60 7.40
C LYS A 2 -5.23 -4.18 8.36
N ALA A 3 -4.14 -3.45 8.59
CA ALA A 3 -3.09 -3.83 9.53
C ALA A 3 -3.61 -4.00 10.96
N THR A 4 -4.32 -3.01 11.50
CA THR A 4 -4.90 -3.06 12.86
C THR A 4 -5.79 -4.30 13.07
N ASN A 5 -6.65 -4.63 12.11
CA ASN A 5 -7.52 -5.79 12.20
C ASN A 5 -6.74 -7.11 12.12
N PHE A 6 -5.69 -7.15 11.30
CA PHE A 6 -4.80 -8.31 11.20
C PHE A 6 -4.05 -8.57 12.51
N PHE A 7 -3.46 -7.54 13.11
CA PHE A 7 -2.72 -7.65 14.37
C PHE A 7 -3.62 -7.98 15.57
N ARG A 8 -4.82 -7.41 15.64
CA ARG A 8 -5.83 -7.79 16.65
C ARG A 8 -6.21 -9.27 16.54
N ARG A 9 -6.40 -9.80 15.33
CA ARG A 9 -6.74 -11.21 15.11
C ARG A 9 -5.59 -12.15 15.50
N THR A 10 -4.36 -11.73 15.25
CA THR A 10 -3.15 -12.51 15.57
C THR A 10 -2.69 -12.34 17.02
N LYS A 11 -3.40 -11.55 17.83
CA LYS A 11 -3.10 -11.28 19.25
C LYS A 11 -1.71 -10.67 19.49
N ILE A 12 -1.21 -9.91 18.51
CA ILE A 12 0.00 -9.12 18.66
C ILE A 12 -0.38 -7.81 19.37
N GLU A 13 0.43 -7.40 20.33
CA GLU A 13 0.24 -6.15 21.07
C GLU A 13 0.39 -4.93 20.13
N ILE A 14 -0.53 -3.98 20.24
CA ILE A 14 -0.52 -2.75 19.46
C ILE A 14 -0.32 -1.61 20.46
N LEU A 15 0.86 -1.01 20.46
CA LEU A 15 1.17 0.14 21.31
C LEU A 15 0.33 1.35 20.91
N GLU A 16 0.33 1.68 19.62
CA GLU A 16 -0.43 2.80 19.07
C GLU A 16 -0.91 2.49 17.65
N SER A 17 -2.04 3.08 17.26
CA SER A 17 -2.58 2.89 15.91
C SER A 17 -3.15 4.18 15.33
N PHE A 18 -2.62 4.57 14.18
CA PHE A 18 -3.13 5.67 13.38
C PHE A 18 -4.06 5.09 12.31
N THR A 19 -5.34 5.43 12.40
CA THR A 19 -6.37 4.96 11.46
C THR A 19 -7.06 6.14 10.79
N GLN A 20 -7.76 5.88 9.68
CA GLN A 20 -8.44 6.92 8.89
C GLN A 20 -7.49 7.98 8.35
N LEU A 21 -6.39 7.53 7.76
CA LEU A 21 -5.44 8.42 7.12
C LEU A 21 -6.09 9.13 5.91
N PRO A 22 -5.74 10.40 5.65
CA PRO A 22 -6.18 11.10 4.45
C PRO A 22 -5.71 10.38 3.19
N ALA A 23 -6.42 10.61 2.07
CA ALA A 23 -6.09 10.00 0.78
C ALA A 23 -4.68 10.38 0.28
N SER A 24 -4.18 11.54 0.70
CA SER A 24 -2.80 11.96 0.48
C SER A 24 -2.11 12.11 1.84
N PRO A 25 -0.98 11.43 2.07
CA PRO A 25 -0.20 11.60 3.29
C PRO A 25 0.19 13.06 3.53
N THR A 26 0.13 13.51 4.77
CA THR A 26 0.56 14.85 5.18
C THR A 26 1.83 14.77 6.02
N VAL A 27 2.64 15.84 5.96
CA VAL A 27 3.87 15.93 6.77
C VAL A 27 3.54 15.93 8.27
N GLU A 28 2.44 16.57 8.67
CA GLU A 28 1.98 16.60 10.07
C GLU A 28 1.73 15.20 10.65
N LEU A 29 1.13 14.31 9.84
CA LEU A 29 0.92 12.93 10.22
C LEU A 29 2.25 12.18 10.37
N ALA A 30 3.18 12.39 9.45
CA ALA A 30 4.50 11.78 9.53
C ALA A 30 5.26 12.23 10.79
N ASN A 31 5.21 13.52 11.12
CA ASN A 31 5.78 14.07 12.34
C ASN A 31 5.17 13.46 13.60
N LEU A 32 3.84 13.25 13.62
CA LEU A 32 3.16 12.61 14.74
C LEU A 32 3.61 11.16 14.95
N ILE A 33 3.69 10.38 13.87
CA ILE A 33 4.14 8.98 13.93
C ILE A 33 5.61 8.92 14.32
N ALA A 34 6.46 9.79 13.75
CA ALA A 34 7.88 9.86 14.07
C ALA A 34 8.11 10.21 15.55
N GLY A 35 7.46 11.27 16.05
CA GLY A 35 7.60 11.67 17.45
C GLY A 35 7.12 10.60 18.44
N THR A 36 6.10 9.83 18.07
CA THR A 36 5.62 8.68 18.85
C THR A 36 6.67 7.57 18.91
N ALA A 37 7.21 7.20 17.75
CA ALA A 37 8.26 6.17 17.64
C ALA A 37 9.54 6.59 18.39
N GLU A 38 9.94 7.85 18.23
CA GLU A 38 11.08 8.46 18.94
C GLU A 38 10.88 8.42 20.46
N SER A 39 9.71 8.83 20.95
CA SER A 39 9.39 8.81 22.38
C SER A 39 9.45 7.40 22.96
N ALA A 40 8.94 6.39 22.23
CA ALA A 40 9.01 4.99 22.66
C ALA A 40 10.45 4.48 22.75
N PHE A 41 11.31 4.88 21.82
CA PHE A 41 12.74 4.52 21.82
C PHE A 41 13.50 5.22 22.95
N ILE A 42 13.32 6.53 23.12
CA ILE A 42 13.99 7.33 24.17
C ILE A 42 13.61 6.83 25.57
N ASN A 43 12.34 6.47 25.77
CA ASN A 43 11.85 5.91 27.04
C ASN A 43 12.29 4.46 27.27
N LYS A 44 13.07 3.86 26.36
CA LYS A 44 13.52 2.46 26.39
C LYS A 44 12.36 1.47 26.48
N ALA A 45 11.19 1.82 25.94
CA ALA A 45 10.09 0.88 25.79
C ALA A 45 10.37 -0.12 24.66
N VAL A 46 11.17 0.29 23.67
CA VAL A 46 11.62 -0.52 22.54
C VAL A 46 13.09 -0.26 22.23
N ASP A 47 13.83 -1.31 21.88
CA ASP A 47 15.27 -1.22 21.54
C ASP A 47 15.54 -1.11 20.03
N GLN A 48 14.55 -1.45 19.19
CA GLN A 48 14.65 -1.42 17.73
C GLN A 48 13.29 -1.12 17.11
N ILE A 49 13.29 -0.27 16.08
CA ILE A 49 12.11 0.11 15.30
C ILE A 49 12.39 -0.13 13.83
N GLU A 50 11.46 -0.84 13.18
CA GLU A 50 11.52 -1.16 11.76
C GLU A 50 10.25 -0.66 11.06
N ILE A 51 10.43 -0.17 9.84
CA ILE A 51 9.34 0.20 8.94
C ILE A 51 9.13 -0.97 7.99
N VAL A 52 7.92 -1.54 8.04
CA VAL A 52 7.46 -2.52 7.07
C VAL A 52 6.52 -1.84 6.11
N GLY A 53 6.92 -1.75 4.85
CA GLY A 53 6.21 -0.99 3.82
C GLY A 53 6.25 -1.67 2.47
N THR A 54 5.76 -0.94 1.46
CA THR A 54 5.85 -1.36 0.06
C THR A 54 6.48 -0.26 -0.76
N ASP A 55 7.51 -0.61 -1.53
CA ASP A 55 8.13 0.27 -2.51
C ASP A 55 7.39 0.17 -3.84
N PHE A 56 7.09 1.34 -4.41
CA PHE A 56 6.52 1.46 -5.74
C PHE A 56 7.65 1.39 -6.78
N ILE A 57 7.81 0.24 -7.42
CA ILE A 57 8.76 0.09 -8.54
C ILE A 57 8.09 0.51 -9.85
N SER A 58 6.86 0.07 -10.07
CA SER A 58 6.08 0.40 -11.27
C SER A 58 4.59 0.16 -11.03
N MET A 59 3.76 0.55 -11.99
CA MET A 59 2.32 0.29 -11.94
C MET A 59 1.98 -1.19 -11.76
N LEU A 60 2.81 -2.12 -12.25
CA LEU A 60 2.57 -3.56 -12.19
C LEU A 60 3.30 -4.27 -11.05
N ARG A 61 4.31 -3.63 -10.45
CA ARG A 61 5.21 -4.25 -9.47
C ARG A 61 5.41 -3.32 -8.29
N ASN A 62 5.03 -3.79 -7.11
CA ASN A 62 5.39 -3.25 -5.82
C ASN A 62 6.13 -4.33 -5.02
N GLU A 63 7.08 -3.93 -4.18
CA GLU A 63 7.85 -4.87 -3.38
C GLU A 63 7.75 -4.55 -1.90
N VAL A 64 7.61 -5.59 -1.08
CA VAL A 64 7.59 -5.42 0.37
C VAL A 64 9.03 -5.26 0.84
N TYR A 65 9.27 -4.24 1.65
CA TYR A 65 10.57 -4.03 2.29
C TYR A 65 10.42 -3.96 3.80
N VAL A 66 11.53 -4.24 4.48
CA VAL A 66 11.71 -4.02 5.91
C VAL A 66 12.94 -3.13 6.06
N LYS A 67 12.73 -1.89 6.48
CA LYS A 67 13.81 -0.91 6.66
C LYS A 67 14.00 -0.62 8.15
N HIS A 68 15.25 -0.64 8.61
CA HIS A 68 15.57 -0.20 9.95
C HIS A 68 15.35 1.31 10.07
N PHE A 69 14.57 1.73 11.07
CA PHE A 69 14.31 3.13 11.35
C PHE A 69 15.19 3.62 12.50
N LEU A 70 15.14 2.90 13.63
CA LEU A 70 15.99 3.15 14.80
C LEU A 70 16.52 1.81 15.36
N PRO A 71 17.78 1.73 15.84
CA PRO A 71 18.84 2.74 15.69
C PRO A 71 19.28 2.91 14.23
N ILE A 72 19.72 4.12 13.86
CA ILE A 72 20.23 4.40 12.51
C ILE A 72 21.49 3.55 12.29
N LYS A 73 21.41 2.57 11.40
CA LYS A 73 22.56 1.77 10.95
C LYS A 73 23.09 2.38 9.66
N GLU A 74 24.41 2.39 9.51
CA GLU A 74 25.03 2.74 8.23
C GLU A 74 24.66 1.68 7.20
N GLU A 75 23.99 2.10 6.11
CA GLU A 75 23.88 1.26 4.93
C GLU A 75 25.26 1.25 4.24
N PRO A 76 25.80 0.07 3.87
CA PRO A 76 27.04 0.01 3.13
C PRO A 76 26.85 0.74 1.80
N GLN A 77 27.54 1.86 1.61
CA GLN A 77 27.46 2.64 0.38
C GLN A 77 27.92 1.78 -0.81
N THR A 78 26.98 1.33 -1.64
CA THR A 78 27.26 0.69 -2.94
C THR A 78 27.32 1.72 -4.07
N LEU A 79 27.81 2.93 -3.77
CA LEU A 79 28.33 3.77 -4.84
C LEU A 79 29.62 3.10 -5.31
N PRO A 80 29.82 2.78 -6.60
CA PRO A 80 31.13 2.41 -7.07
C PRO A 80 32.03 3.59 -6.75
N LEU A 81 32.87 3.45 -5.72
CA LEU A 81 33.94 4.38 -5.43
C LEU A 81 34.87 4.37 -6.65
N ALA A 82 34.57 5.24 -7.61
CA ALA A 82 35.58 5.76 -8.49
C ALA A 82 36.57 6.52 -7.61
N ASP A 83 37.72 5.89 -7.39
CA ASP A 83 38.99 6.47 -6.96
C ASP A 83 38.95 7.66 -5.97
N LYS A 84 39.42 7.34 -4.75
CA LYS A 84 39.90 8.22 -3.68
C LYS A 84 38.85 8.76 -2.69
N PRO A 85 39.22 8.89 -1.40
CA PRO A 85 38.49 9.72 -0.47
C PRO A 85 38.62 11.16 -0.98
N THR A 86 37.59 11.68 -1.62
CA THR A 86 37.45 13.13 -1.75
C THR A 86 37.46 13.65 -0.32
N ALA A 87 38.57 14.29 0.06
CA ALA A 87 38.68 14.98 1.34
C ALA A 87 37.42 15.83 1.48
N ILE A 88 36.56 15.45 2.43
CA ILE A 88 35.40 16.25 2.79
C ILE A 88 36.00 17.60 3.21
N SER A 89 35.76 18.64 2.43
CA SER A 89 36.15 20.01 2.81
C SER A 89 35.69 20.23 4.24
N PRO A 90 36.50 20.80 5.16
CA PRO A 90 36.10 20.95 6.55
C PRO A 90 34.78 21.73 6.61
N ILE A 91 33.68 21.00 6.87
CA ILE A 91 32.35 21.59 6.98
C ILE A 91 32.35 22.32 8.32
N LEU A 92 32.29 23.65 8.27
CA LEU A 92 32.11 24.47 9.46
C LEU A 92 30.62 24.41 9.84
N PHE A 93 30.34 23.93 11.04
CA PHE A 93 28.99 23.89 11.59
C PHE A 93 28.75 25.13 12.45
N GLU A 94 27.77 25.95 12.08
CA GLU A 94 27.27 27.05 12.91
C GLU A 94 25.87 26.65 13.41
N PRO A 95 25.57 26.68 14.73
CA PRO A 95 26.40 27.11 15.87
C PRO A 95 27.32 26.04 16.46
N SER A 96 26.96 24.75 16.37
CA SER A 96 27.82 23.61 16.74
C SER A 96 27.29 22.34 16.08
N LEU A 97 28.16 21.33 15.88
CA LEU A 97 27.76 20.06 15.26
C LEU A 97 26.60 19.38 16.01
N THR A 98 26.65 19.37 17.35
CA THR A 98 25.61 18.72 18.16
C THR A 98 24.27 19.42 18.00
N THR A 99 24.24 20.75 18.05
CA THR A 99 23.02 21.53 17.87
C THR A 99 22.40 21.34 16.48
N VAL A 100 23.24 21.26 15.45
CA VAL A 100 22.76 20.98 14.08
C VAL A 100 22.20 19.56 14.00
N LEU A 101 22.85 18.56 14.59
CA LEU A 101 22.34 17.18 14.59
C LEU A 101 21.04 17.04 15.39
N ASP A 102 20.92 17.70 16.54
CA ASP A 102 19.71 17.67 17.38
C ASP A 102 18.48 18.20 16.63
N THR A 103 18.68 19.14 15.70
CA THR A 103 17.60 19.69 14.86
C THR A 103 17.38 18.88 13.58
N LEU A 104 18.44 18.32 13.00
CA LEU A 104 18.38 17.58 11.75
C LEU A 104 17.81 16.16 11.92
N LEU A 105 18.10 15.50 13.04
CA LEU A 105 17.66 14.13 13.29
C LEU A 105 16.13 13.98 13.27
N PRO A 106 15.33 14.78 14.02
CA PRO A 106 13.87 14.67 13.97
C PRO A 106 13.29 14.97 12.57
N LEU A 107 13.90 15.92 11.85
CA LEU A 107 13.51 16.24 10.47
C LEU A 107 13.78 15.07 9.52
N TYR A 108 14.94 14.42 9.66
CA TYR A 108 15.31 13.24 8.89
C TYR A 108 14.34 12.08 9.15
N LEU A 109 14.09 11.77 10.43
CA LEU A 109 13.20 10.68 10.84
C LEU A 109 11.76 10.90 10.35
N SER A 110 11.25 12.13 10.48
CA SER A 110 9.94 12.49 9.95
C SER A 110 9.87 12.35 8.42
N ASN A 111 10.94 12.72 7.71
CA ASN A 111 11.01 12.57 6.26
C ASN A 111 11.02 11.10 5.82
N VAL A 112 11.75 10.23 6.52
CA VAL A 112 11.77 8.79 6.23
C VAL A 112 10.36 8.18 6.36
N ILE A 113 9.61 8.53 7.41
CA ILE A 113 8.23 8.08 7.56
C ILE A 113 7.32 8.68 6.48
N TYR A 114 7.47 9.96 6.18
CA TYR A 114 6.68 10.63 5.15
C TYR A 114 6.87 9.97 3.77
N HIS A 115 8.13 9.67 3.42
CA HIS A 115 8.47 8.96 2.19
C HIS A 115 7.84 7.56 2.17
N ALA A 116 7.96 6.79 3.27
CA ALA A 116 7.34 5.47 3.37
C ALA A 116 5.81 5.52 3.21
N LEU A 117 5.14 6.55 3.75
CA LEU A 117 3.70 6.74 3.57
C LEU A 117 3.32 7.06 2.12
N LEU A 118 4.12 7.87 1.42
CA LEU A 118 3.90 8.19 0.01
C LEU A 118 4.08 6.94 -0.88
N GLU A 119 5.13 6.17 -0.64
CA GLU A 119 5.41 4.91 -1.35
C GLU A 119 4.29 3.89 -1.16
N ALA A 120 3.85 3.70 0.09
CA ALA A 120 2.75 2.81 0.42
C ALA A 120 1.43 3.25 -0.23
N ASN A 121 1.12 4.56 -0.22
CA ASN A 121 -0.09 5.08 -0.85
C ASN A 121 -0.07 4.91 -2.38
N THR A 122 1.06 5.20 -3.01
CA THR A 122 1.22 5.04 -4.47
C THR A 122 1.12 3.58 -4.88
N SER A 123 1.78 2.69 -4.15
CA SER A 123 1.69 1.23 -4.33
C SER A 123 0.26 0.71 -4.16
N GLU A 124 -0.49 1.26 -3.21
CA GLU A 124 -1.89 0.91 -2.99
C GLU A 124 -2.77 1.33 -4.15
N LEU A 125 -2.64 2.58 -4.62
CA LEU A 125 -3.41 3.11 -5.75
C LEU A 125 -3.13 2.32 -7.03
N ALA A 126 -1.86 2.01 -7.31
CA ALA A 126 -1.45 1.20 -8.46
C ALA A 126 -2.02 -0.22 -8.39
N SER A 127 -1.87 -0.89 -7.24
CA SER A 127 -2.42 -2.23 -7.02
C SER A 127 -3.94 -2.25 -7.15
N ARG A 128 -4.62 -1.25 -6.59
CA ARG A 128 -6.08 -1.09 -6.69
C ARG A 128 -6.52 -0.92 -8.15
N MET A 129 -5.82 -0.08 -8.92
CA MET A 129 -6.13 0.15 -10.33
C MET A 129 -6.04 -1.16 -11.14
N ASN A 130 -4.96 -1.93 -10.96
CA ASN A 130 -4.80 -3.21 -11.65
C ASN A 130 -5.86 -4.23 -11.23
N ALA A 131 -6.13 -4.34 -9.93
CA ALA A 131 -7.15 -5.25 -9.42
C ALA A 131 -8.53 -4.92 -10.00
N MET A 132 -8.89 -3.64 -10.08
CA MET A 132 -10.16 -3.18 -10.64
C MET A 132 -10.23 -3.34 -12.16
N SER A 133 -9.12 -3.13 -12.87
CA SER A 133 -9.02 -3.40 -14.32
C SER A 133 -9.26 -4.88 -14.61
N ASN A 134 -8.61 -5.77 -13.87
CA ASN A 134 -8.80 -7.22 -13.98
C ASN A 134 -10.23 -7.63 -13.60
N ALA A 135 -10.80 -7.05 -12.53
CA ALA A 135 -12.18 -7.31 -12.14
C ALA A 135 -13.18 -6.87 -13.23
N THR A 136 -12.93 -5.72 -13.88
CA THR A 136 -13.76 -5.22 -14.98
C THR A 136 -13.67 -6.13 -16.20
N LYS A 137 -12.49 -6.66 -16.52
CA LYS A 137 -12.30 -7.63 -17.59
C LYS A 137 -13.08 -8.93 -17.29
N ASN A 138 -12.92 -9.48 -16.09
CA ASN A 138 -13.63 -10.69 -15.67
C ASN A 138 -15.15 -10.50 -15.69
N ALA A 139 -15.64 -9.32 -15.31
CA ALA A 139 -17.06 -9.00 -15.38
C ALA A 139 -17.59 -8.96 -16.82
N LYS A 140 -16.81 -8.41 -17.77
CA LYS A 140 -17.17 -8.40 -19.20
C LYS A 140 -17.26 -9.82 -19.77
N GLU A 141 -16.30 -10.67 -19.44
CA GLU A 141 -16.32 -12.09 -19.84
C GLU A 141 -17.56 -12.81 -19.29
N LEU A 142 -17.93 -12.55 -18.02
CA LEU A 142 -19.13 -13.12 -17.43
C LEU A 142 -20.42 -12.61 -18.10
N ILE A 143 -20.49 -11.31 -18.43
CA ILE A 143 -21.62 -10.72 -19.14
C ILE A 143 -21.81 -11.39 -20.51
N GLU A 144 -20.72 -11.64 -21.24
CA GLU A 144 -20.76 -12.29 -22.55
C GLU A 144 -21.33 -13.71 -22.43
N ILE A 145 -20.84 -14.50 -21.47
CA ILE A 145 -21.34 -15.85 -21.19
C ILE A 145 -22.83 -15.81 -20.83
N LEU A 146 -23.23 -14.92 -19.91
CA LEU A 146 -24.63 -14.81 -19.47
C LEU A 146 -25.54 -14.34 -20.62
N THR A 147 -25.04 -13.53 -21.55
CA THR A 147 -25.79 -13.10 -22.73
C THR A 147 -26.09 -14.27 -23.65
N ILE A 148 -25.13 -15.19 -23.85
CA ILE A 148 -25.35 -16.42 -24.61
C ILE A 148 -26.40 -17.30 -23.93
N VAL A 149 -26.29 -17.49 -22.61
CA VAL A 149 -27.26 -18.26 -21.82
C VAL A 149 -28.65 -17.66 -21.91
N TYR A 150 -28.76 -16.34 -21.79
CA TYR A 150 -30.03 -15.60 -21.91
C TYR A 150 -30.68 -15.82 -23.28
N ASN A 151 -29.93 -15.67 -24.37
CA ASN A 151 -30.48 -15.85 -25.71
C ASN A 151 -30.93 -17.29 -25.97
N LYS A 152 -30.19 -18.28 -25.44
CA LYS A 152 -30.58 -19.70 -25.52
C LYS A 152 -31.87 -19.96 -24.75
N ALA A 153 -31.99 -19.46 -23.51
CA ALA A 153 -33.20 -19.58 -22.71
C ALA A 153 -34.40 -18.87 -23.36
N ARG A 154 -34.17 -17.68 -23.94
CA ARG A 154 -35.21 -16.94 -24.68
C ARG A 154 -35.73 -17.74 -25.87
N GLN A 155 -34.85 -18.34 -26.67
CA GLN A 155 -35.25 -19.17 -27.81
C GLN A 155 -36.04 -20.40 -27.35
N ALA A 156 -35.58 -21.08 -26.30
CA ALA A 156 -36.29 -22.23 -25.72
C ALA A 156 -37.69 -21.84 -25.23
N ALA A 157 -37.85 -20.68 -24.59
CA ALA A 157 -39.15 -20.17 -24.14
C ALA A 157 -40.09 -19.88 -25.33
N ILE A 158 -39.61 -19.19 -26.37
CA ILE A 158 -40.40 -18.92 -27.59
C ILE A 158 -40.85 -20.24 -28.25
N THR A 159 -39.95 -21.22 -28.38
CA THR A 159 -40.30 -22.52 -28.97
C THR A 159 -41.31 -23.28 -28.11
N GLN A 160 -41.21 -23.18 -26.78
CA GLN A 160 -42.15 -23.81 -25.87
C GLN A 160 -43.55 -23.19 -26.02
N GLU A 161 -43.65 -21.86 -26.01
CA GLU A 161 -44.91 -21.15 -26.23
C GLU A 161 -45.56 -21.52 -27.58
N LEU A 162 -44.77 -21.55 -28.65
CA LEU A 162 -45.28 -21.95 -29.97
C LEU A 162 -45.74 -23.42 -30.00
N THR A 163 -45.00 -24.32 -29.35
CA THR A 163 -45.36 -25.74 -29.26
C THR A 163 -46.66 -25.94 -28.48
N GLU A 164 -46.86 -25.18 -27.40
CA GLU A 164 -48.10 -25.17 -26.62
C GLU A 164 -49.29 -24.62 -27.42
N ILE A 165 -49.11 -23.55 -28.19
CA ILE A 165 -50.16 -23.00 -29.07
C ILE A 165 -50.58 -24.03 -30.13
N VAL A 166 -49.62 -24.64 -30.83
CA VAL A 166 -49.91 -25.63 -31.88
C VAL A 166 -50.57 -26.86 -31.29
N GLY A 167 -50.05 -27.40 -30.19
CA GLY A 167 -50.64 -28.56 -29.51
C GLY A 167 -52.06 -28.29 -28.99
N GLY A 168 -52.33 -27.08 -28.50
CA GLY A 168 -53.67 -26.67 -28.06
C GLY A 168 -54.67 -26.56 -29.22
N VAL A 169 -54.26 -26.04 -30.37
CA VAL A 169 -55.10 -25.98 -31.57
C VAL A 169 -55.40 -27.37 -32.11
N GLU A 170 -54.41 -28.26 -32.12
CA GLU A 170 -54.57 -29.63 -32.62
C GLU A 170 -55.47 -30.49 -31.72
N ALA A 171 -55.49 -30.23 -30.41
CA ALA A 171 -56.40 -30.87 -29.46
C ALA A 171 -57.88 -30.43 -29.60
N LEU A 172 -58.16 -29.31 -30.27
CA LEU A 172 -59.51 -28.79 -30.51
C LEU A 172 -60.13 -29.28 -31.83
N ARG A 173 -59.35 -29.99 -32.66
CA ARG A 173 -59.77 -30.52 -33.96
C ARG A 173 -60.27 -31.96 -33.85
#